data_AF-A0A7S1EZJ8-F1
#
_entry.id   AF-A0A7S1EZJ8-F1
#
_cell.length_a   1.000
_cell.length_b   1.000
_cell.length_c   1.000
_cell.angle_alpha   90.00
_cell.angle_beta   90.00
_cell.angle_gamma   90.00
#
_symmetry.space_group_name_H-M   'P 1'
#
loop_
_entity.id
_entity.type
_entity.pdbx_description
1 polymer ?
#
loop_
_entity_poly.entity_id
_entity_poly.type
_entity_poly.pdbx_seq_one_letter_code
_entity_poly.pdbx_strand_id
1 'polypeptide(L)'
;MPLEIDIEEVAEGASANPEDRKTQARALQDLHAKRWESLLEGLSTGAVSKTAGERDAKKLKSALEVPVRRGVIRFLYIVVDMTSATADTDYKPRRFEFLVNAVGRFAQRFLQENPLAEIGVAALRAGICEEVVPMSTNSDEVRNRILSAAEAGPKGSMSLVNALLRVQHGLEQAPSYGMREALLFTASLSSCDPPQTSLDEVLEALDRQRVRISVISVSPEFFVLRDVCRRTNGTFQVALDADHFEELWHGHLAPPPCTTEPKLIRMGFPRQSIEGAAPSVCACHMKRHHRLFVCPQCHSRVCQVPIRCPVCELSLVSAPVIARTFRHILRVPPYESGRGEVCQGCGLADAGNTCSRCRCVFCDACDEFVHDRLQQCPGCLEDLQSELR
;
A
#
# COMPACT_ATOMS: atom_id res chain seq x y z
N MET A 1 -31.62 -19.80 6.42
CA MET A 1 -31.60 -20.78 5.32
C MET A 1 -31.47 -20.01 4.03
N PRO A 2 -30.35 -20.10 3.32
CA PRO A 2 -30.20 -19.46 2.02
C PRO A 2 -31.02 -20.27 1.01
N LEU A 3 -31.92 -19.60 0.29
CA LEU A 3 -32.63 -20.20 -0.84
C LEU A 3 -31.67 -20.19 -2.03
N GLU A 4 -31.35 -21.39 -2.50
CA GLU A 4 -30.72 -21.64 -3.80
C GLU A 4 -31.57 -20.98 -4.88
N ILE A 5 -30.94 -20.13 -5.70
CA ILE A 5 -31.55 -19.61 -6.92
C ILE A 5 -31.07 -20.55 -8.02
N ASP A 6 -31.86 -21.56 -8.32
CA ASP A 6 -31.67 -22.39 -9.51
C ASP A 6 -31.91 -21.51 -10.74
N ILE A 7 -30.84 -21.26 -11.48
CA ILE A 7 -30.86 -20.63 -12.81
C ILE A 7 -30.88 -21.77 -13.84
N GLU A 8 -31.98 -22.52 -13.88
CA GLU A 8 -32.30 -23.40 -15.01
C GLU A 8 -33.79 -23.30 -15.28
N GLU A 9 -34.16 -22.41 -16.21
CA GLU A 9 -35.32 -22.56 -17.11
C GLU A 9 -35.41 -21.33 -18.02
N VAL A 10 -34.59 -21.31 -19.07
CA VAL A 10 -34.83 -20.44 -20.24
C VAL A 10 -34.97 -21.33 -21.46
N ALA A 11 -36.07 -22.09 -21.50
CA ALA A 11 -36.63 -22.64 -22.73
C ALA A 11 -37.95 -23.32 -22.40
N GLU A 12 -39.06 -22.59 -22.51
CA GLU A 12 -40.29 -23.12 -23.11
C GLU A 12 -41.28 -21.98 -23.31
N GLY A 13 -41.61 -21.72 -24.58
CA GLY A 13 -42.67 -20.79 -24.94
C GLY A 13 -44.03 -21.36 -24.54
N ALA A 14 -44.48 -21.04 -23.34
CA ALA A 14 -45.86 -21.25 -22.94
C ALA A 14 -46.62 -19.93 -23.03
N SER A 15 -47.74 -19.93 -23.75
CA SER A 15 -48.69 -18.83 -23.86
C SER A 15 -49.29 -18.48 -22.49
N ALA A 16 -48.56 -17.70 -21.69
CA ALA A 16 -49.06 -17.20 -20.41
C ALA A 16 -50.12 -16.13 -20.67
N ASN A 17 -51.32 -16.35 -20.12
CA ASN A 17 -52.48 -15.47 -20.24
C ASN A 17 -52.08 -14.02 -19.87
N PRO A 18 -52.48 -12.98 -20.62
CA PRO A 18 -52.02 -11.61 -20.38
C PRO A 18 -52.37 -11.07 -18.98
N GLU A 19 -53.40 -11.63 -18.36
CA GLU A 19 -53.79 -11.31 -16.98
C GLU A 19 -52.81 -11.87 -15.96
N ASP A 20 -52.36 -13.12 -16.08
CA ASP A 20 -51.43 -13.74 -15.13
C ASP A 20 -50.05 -13.05 -15.11
N ARG A 21 -49.58 -12.58 -16.27
CA ARG A 21 -48.35 -11.75 -16.34
C ARG A 21 -48.52 -10.40 -15.66
N LYS A 22 -49.72 -9.80 -15.70
CA LYS A 22 -50.02 -8.55 -14.97
C LYS A 22 -50.09 -8.79 -13.48
N THR A 23 -50.65 -9.92 -13.04
CA THR A 23 -50.73 -10.30 -11.62
C THR A 23 -49.35 -10.59 -11.04
N GLN A 24 -48.49 -11.30 -11.77
CA GLN A 24 -47.09 -11.54 -11.38
C GLN A 24 -46.26 -10.25 -11.35
N ALA A 25 -46.43 -9.37 -12.35
CA ALA A 25 -45.75 -8.07 -12.37
C ALA A 25 -46.17 -7.20 -11.17
N ARG A 26 -47.47 -7.21 -10.81
CA ARG A 26 -47.98 -6.49 -9.64
C ARG A 26 -47.46 -7.06 -8.32
N ALA A 27 -47.40 -8.39 -8.19
CA ALA A 27 -46.83 -9.05 -7.03
C ALA A 27 -45.33 -8.73 -6.85
N LEU A 28 -44.56 -8.68 -7.94
CA LEU A 28 -43.14 -8.27 -7.90
C LEU A 28 -42.98 -6.81 -7.52
N GLN A 29 -43.86 -5.92 -7.99
CA GLN A 29 -43.87 -4.50 -7.60
C GLN A 29 -44.20 -4.32 -6.12
N ASP A 30 -45.18 -5.06 -5.59
CA ASP A 30 -45.55 -5.01 -4.17
C ASP A 30 -44.43 -5.55 -3.28
N LEU A 31 -43.74 -6.63 -3.69
CA LEU A 31 -42.58 -7.15 -2.98
C LEU A 31 -41.42 -6.16 -2.97
N HIS A 32 -41.19 -5.48 -4.09
CA HIS A 32 -40.19 -4.42 -4.19
C HIS A 32 -40.54 -3.25 -3.27
N ALA A 33 -41.80 -2.78 -3.29
CA ALA A 33 -42.27 -1.69 -2.42
C ALA A 33 -42.10 -2.02 -0.93
N LYS A 34 -42.51 -3.22 -0.50
CA LYS A 34 -42.34 -3.68 0.89
C LYS A 34 -40.87 -3.76 1.32
N ARG A 35 -39.98 -4.17 0.41
CA ARG A 35 -38.54 -4.19 0.67
C ARG A 35 -37.98 -2.78 0.85
N TRP A 36 -38.45 -1.82 0.05
CA TRP A 36 -38.08 -0.40 0.19
C TRP A 36 -38.60 0.22 1.48
N GLU A 37 -39.85 -0.05 1.86
CA GLU A 37 -40.43 0.42 3.13
C GLU A 37 -39.64 -0.07 4.34
N SER A 38 -39.29 -1.36 4.38
CA SER A 38 -38.48 -1.94 5.47
C SER A 38 -37.08 -1.31 5.57
N LEU A 39 -36.46 -0.96 4.44
CA LEU A 39 -35.16 -0.27 4.43
C LEU A 39 -35.28 1.18 4.92
N LEU A 40 -36.36 1.88 4.57
CA LEU A 40 -36.63 3.25 5.02
C LEU A 40 -36.91 3.31 6.53
N GLU A 41 -37.62 2.33 7.08
CA GLU A 41 -37.82 2.17 8.53
C GLU A 41 -36.50 1.85 9.27
N GLY A 42 -35.58 1.11 8.65
CA GLY A 42 -34.24 0.85 9.20
C GLY A 42 -33.32 2.08 9.21
N LEU A 43 -33.50 3.00 8.25
CA LEU A 43 -32.74 4.25 8.16
C LEU A 43 -33.23 5.29 9.18
N SER A 44 -34.54 5.38 9.43
CA SER A 44 -35.11 6.30 10.42
C SER A 44 -34.76 5.94 11.86
N THR A 45 -34.45 4.66 12.12
CA THR A 45 -34.06 4.16 13.45
C THR A 45 -32.55 4.25 13.73
N GLY A 46 -31.74 4.81 12.81
CA GLY A 46 -30.33 5.14 13.05
C GLY A 46 -29.40 3.94 13.25
N ALA A 47 -29.86 2.71 12.97
CA ALA A 47 -29.11 1.48 13.26
C ALA A 47 -27.90 1.24 12.32
N VAL A 48 -27.89 1.86 11.13
CA VAL A 48 -26.84 1.62 10.11
C VAL A 48 -25.51 2.30 10.45
N SER A 49 -25.50 3.36 11.26
CA SER A 49 -24.28 4.13 11.54
C SER A 49 -23.39 3.51 12.64
N LYS A 50 -23.93 2.62 13.49
CA LYS A 50 -23.20 2.07 14.64
C LYS A 50 -22.17 0.99 14.28
N THR A 51 -22.31 0.31 13.14
CA THR A 51 -21.42 -0.80 12.77
C THR A 51 -20.11 -0.37 12.11
N ALA A 52 -20.03 0.86 11.60
CA ALA A 52 -18.80 1.42 11.03
C ALA A 52 -17.78 1.77 12.13
N GLY A 53 -18.21 2.49 13.17
CA GLY A 53 -17.34 2.90 14.29
C GLY A 53 -16.77 1.74 15.12
N GLU A 54 -17.48 0.61 15.20
CA GLU A 54 -17.00 -0.59 15.90
C GLU A 54 -15.85 -1.30 15.16
N ARG A 55 -15.73 -1.15 13.84
CA ARG A 55 -14.62 -1.71 13.05
C ARG A 55 -13.34 -0.91 13.25
N ASP A 56 -13.44 0.41 13.34
CA ASP A 56 -12.30 1.31 13.56
C ASP A 56 -11.75 1.17 14.99
N ALA A 57 -12.63 1.03 15.98
CA ALA A 57 -12.24 0.73 17.37
C ALA A 57 -11.54 -0.63 17.52
N LYS A 58 -11.81 -1.60 16.63
CA LYS A 58 -11.15 -2.91 16.62
C LYS A 58 -9.78 -2.89 15.95
N LYS A 59 -9.59 -2.04 14.91
CA LYS A 59 -8.29 -1.80 14.26
C LYS A 59 -7.29 -1.13 15.20
N LEU A 60 -7.73 -0.19 16.04
CA LEU A 60 -6.86 0.46 17.03
C LEU A 60 -6.48 -0.52 18.17
N LYS A 61 -7.40 -1.42 18.57
CA LYS A 61 -7.15 -2.42 19.64
C LYS A 61 -6.24 -3.58 19.23
N SER A 62 -6.02 -3.84 17.94
CA SER A 62 -5.02 -4.84 17.51
C SER A 62 -3.57 -4.35 17.65
N ALA A 63 -3.36 -3.10 18.05
CA ALA A 63 -2.04 -2.48 18.25
C ALA A 63 -1.36 -2.84 19.59
N LEU A 64 -1.77 -3.92 20.26
CA LEU A 64 -0.93 -4.64 21.23
C LEU A 64 0.17 -5.42 20.47
N GLU A 65 0.91 -4.75 19.59
CA GLU A 65 2.02 -5.37 18.88
C GLU A 65 3.24 -5.37 19.80
N VAL A 66 3.62 -6.57 20.24
CA VAL A 66 4.94 -6.85 20.83
C VAL A 66 6.02 -6.18 19.97
N PRO A 67 7.06 -5.56 20.55
CA PRO A 67 8.14 -4.97 19.77
C PRO A 67 8.78 -6.04 18.88
N VAL A 68 8.47 -5.98 17.58
CA VAL A 68 8.99 -6.88 16.56
C VAL A 68 10.09 -6.20 15.77
N ARG A 69 11.09 -6.98 15.36
CA ARG A 69 12.09 -6.51 14.40
C ARG A 69 11.42 -6.25 13.06
N ARG A 70 11.79 -5.15 12.40
CA ARG A 70 11.22 -4.74 11.11
C ARG A 70 12.31 -4.48 10.09
N GLY A 71 12.05 -4.82 8.83
CA GLY A 71 12.95 -4.55 7.71
C GLY A 71 12.81 -3.12 7.21
N VAL A 72 13.59 -2.18 7.74
CA VAL A 72 13.44 -0.74 7.46
C VAL A 72 13.86 -0.37 6.03
N ILE A 73 14.85 -1.06 5.47
CA ILE A 73 15.33 -0.82 4.09
C ILE A 73 14.59 -1.79 3.18
N ARG A 74 13.83 -1.24 2.22
CA ARG A 74 12.89 -2.00 1.39
C ARG A 74 13.13 -1.71 -0.08
N PHE A 75 13.17 -2.77 -0.88
CA PHE A 75 13.20 -2.71 -2.33
C PHE A 75 11.89 -3.31 -2.80
N LEU A 76 10.95 -2.42 -3.19
CA LEU A 76 9.60 -2.80 -3.57
C LEU A 76 9.44 -2.74 -5.09
N TYR A 77 9.02 -3.83 -5.70
CA TYR A 77 8.70 -3.89 -7.12
C TYR A 77 7.19 -4.01 -7.32
N ILE A 78 6.57 -2.99 -7.92
CA ILE A 78 5.13 -2.95 -8.15
C ILE A 78 4.85 -3.49 -9.55
N VAL A 79 3.89 -4.39 -9.67
CA VAL A 79 3.39 -4.85 -10.97
C VAL A 79 1.92 -4.46 -11.07
N VAL A 80 1.58 -3.68 -12.07
CA VAL A 80 0.19 -3.26 -12.32
C VAL A 80 -0.38 -4.00 -13.51
N ASP A 81 -1.58 -4.52 -13.33
CA ASP A 81 -2.38 -5.09 -14.40
C ASP A 81 -2.92 -3.97 -15.31
N MET A 82 -2.51 -3.99 -16.58
CA MET A 82 -2.99 -3.12 -17.65
C MET A 82 -3.59 -3.96 -18.79
N THR A 83 -4.19 -5.10 -18.48
CA THR A 83 -4.83 -6.01 -19.43
C THR A 83 -6.26 -5.61 -19.73
N SER A 84 -6.91 -6.27 -20.71
CA SER A 84 -8.32 -6.02 -21.03
C SER A 84 -9.28 -6.30 -19.86
N ALA A 85 -8.89 -7.09 -18.86
CA ALA A 85 -9.71 -7.34 -17.66
C ALA A 85 -9.91 -6.10 -16.79
N THR A 86 -9.08 -5.07 -16.98
CA THR A 86 -9.20 -3.78 -16.27
C THR A 86 -10.15 -2.79 -16.96
N ALA A 87 -10.77 -3.18 -18.08
CA ALA A 87 -11.71 -2.32 -18.80
C ALA A 87 -13.09 -2.18 -18.11
N ASP A 88 -13.38 -3.04 -17.13
CA ASP A 88 -14.64 -3.05 -16.37
C ASP A 88 -14.86 -1.75 -15.57
N THR A 89 -16.13 -1.40 -15.34
CA THR A 89 -16.59 -0.09 -14.82
C THR A 89 -17.21 -0.13 -13.42
N ASP A 90 -16.99 -1.23 -12.69
CA ASP A 90 -17.38 -1.42 -11.30
C ASP A 90 -16.63 -0.49 -10.34
N TYR A 91 -15.38 -0.15 -10.65
CA TYR A 91 -14.63 0.94 -10.01
C TYR A 91 -14.81 2.24 -10.80
N LYS A 92 -14.77 3.40 -10.12
CA LYS A 92 -14.87 4.72 -10.78
C LYS A 92 -13.49 5.37 -10.93
N PRO A 93 -13.10 5.86 -12.13
CA PRO A 93 -13.84 5.84 -13.40
C PRO A 93 -14.02 4.43 -14.02
N ARG A 94 -12.93 3.71 -14.28
CA ARG A 94 -12.88 2.27 -14.56
C ARG A 94 -11.78 1.63 -13.73
N ARG A 95 -11.72 0.29 -13.66
CA ARG A 95 -10.64 -0.41 -12.94
C ARG A 95 -9.26 0.03 -13.41
N PHE A 96 -9.08 0.21 -14.71
CA PHE A 96 -7.82 0.65 -15.32
C PHE A 96 -7.33 1.99 -14.75
N GLU A 97 -8.11 3.07 -14.87
CA GLU A 97 -7.67 4.37 -14.37
C GLU A 97 -7.56 4.37 -12.83
N PHE A 98 -8.43 3.63 -12.14
CA PHE A 98 -8.36 3.47 -10.70
C PHE A 98 -7.02 2.85 -10.26
N LEU A 99 -6.62 1.72 -10.85
CA LEU A 99 -5.37 1.03 -10.53
C LEU A 99 -4.14 1.89 -10.84
N VAL A 100 -4.10 2.55 -12.01
CA VAL A 100 -3.00 3.44 -12.40
C VAL A 100 -2.84 4.58 -11.39
N ASN A 101 -3.94 5.23 -11.02
CA ASN A 101 -3.93 6.30 -10.03
C ASN A 101 -3.57 5.78 -8.63
N ALA A 102 -4.00 4.58 -8.28
CA ALA A 102 -3.65 3.95 -7.01
C ALA A 102 -2.14 3.70 -6.89
N VAL A 103 -1.46 3.23 -7.96
CA VAL A 103 0.00 3.07 -7.97
C VAL A 103 0.71 4.40 -7.72
N GLY A 104 0.28 5.49 -8.37
CA GLY A 104 0.87 6.81 -8.17
C GLY A 104 0.72 7.31 -6.73
N ARG A 105 -0.49 7.18 -6.16
CA ARG A 105 -0.77 7.56 -4.75
C ARG A 105 -0.01 6.69 -3.76
N PHE A 106 0.03 5.37 -4.01
CA PHE A 106 0.79 4.42 -3.23
C PHE A 106 2.27 4.78 -3.23
N ALA A 107 2.89 4.98 -4.39
CA ALA A 107 4.31 5.29 -4.50
C ALA A 107 4.67 6.59 -3.77
N GLN A 108 3.83 7.61 -3.87
CA GLN A 108 4.00 8.86 -3.15
C GLN A 108 3.94 8.67 -1.64
N ARG A 109 2.89 8.03 -1.10
CA ARG A 109 2.79 7.78 0.35
C ARG A 109 3.89 6.84 0.84
N PHE A 110 4.21 5.80 0.09
CA PHE A 110 5.22 4.82 0.44
C PHE A 110 6.61 5.42 0.60
N LEU A 111 7.09 6.21 -0.37
CA LEU A 111 8.40 6.87 -0.29
C LEU A 111 8.45 7.97 0.76
N GLN A 112 7.31 8.58 1.09
CA GLN A 112 7.21 9.52 2.21
C GLN A 112 7.36 8.81 3.56
N GLU A 113 6.73 7.66 3.76
CA GLU A 113 6.81 6.93 5.03
C GLU A 113 8.04 6.03 5.14
N ASN A 114 8.60 5.61 4.01
CA ASN A 114 9.76 4.72 3.90
C ASN A 114 10.83 5.38 3.03
N PRO A 115 11.50 6.43 3.52
CA PRO A 115 12.47 7.16 2.71
C PRO A 115 13.70 6.34 2.31
N LEU A 116 14.06 5.30 3.06
CA LEU A 116 15.18 4.42 2.71
C LEU A 116 14.80 3.36 1.68
N ALA A 117 13.55 3.37 1.20
CA ALA A 117 13.06 2.41 0.25
C ALA A 117 13.24 2.90 -1.20
N GLU A 118 13.30 1.94 -2.10
CA GLU A 118 13.30 2.16 -3.55
C GLU A 118 12.09 1.44 -4.16
N ILE A 119 11.48 2.05 -5.17
CA ILE A 119 10.34 1.50 -5.89
C ILE A 119 10.71 1.27 -7.36
N GLY A 120 10.46 0.08 -7.87
CA GLY A 120 10.38 -0.21 -9.30
C GLY A 120 8.94 -0.45 -9.72
N VAL A 121 8.59 -0.20 -10.98
CA VAL A 121 7.24 -0.44 -11.51
C VAL A 121 7.29 -1.10 -12.87
N ALA A 122 6.48 -2.16 -13.03
CA ALA A 122 6.24 -2.82 -14.30
C ALA A 122 4.74 -2.91 -14.62
N ALA A 123 4.41 -2.98 -15.90
CA ALA A 123 3.05 -3.11 -16.39
C ALA A 123 2.85 -4.47 -17.07
N LEU A 124 1.74 -5.12 -16.75
CA LEU A 124 1.28 -6.34 -17.41
C LEU A 124 0.33 -5.98 -18.56
N ARG A 125 0.71 -6.31 -19.79
CA ARG A 125 -0.05 -5.96 -20.98
C ARG A 125 0.25 -6.94 -22.11
N ALA A 126 -0.78 -7.36 -22.85
CA ALA A 126 -0.61 -8.17 -24.06
C ALA A 126 0.28 -9.43 -23.88
N GLY A 127 0.17 -10.12 -22.74
CA GLY A 127 0.94 -11.33 -22.43
C GLY A 127 2.40 -11.08 -22.05
N ILE A 128 2.84 -9.83 -21.94
CA ILE A 128 4.20 -9.46 -21.52
C ILE A 128 4.18 -8.60 -20.26
N CYS A 129 5.33 -8.53 -19.57
CA CYS A 129 5.56 -7.62 -18.46
C CYS A 129 6.69 -6.64 -18.80
N GLU A 130 6.31 -5.39 -19.10
CA GLU A 130 7.22 -4.32 -19.48
C GLU A 130 7.69 -3.52 -18.25
N GLU A 131 8.98 -3.22 -18.18
CA GLU A 131 9.49 -2.30 -17.17
C GLU A 131 9.08 -0.87 -17.53
N VAL A 132 8.33 -0.21 -16.64
CA VAL A 132 7.92 1.19 -16.82
C VAL A 132 8.91 2.10 -16.11
N VAL A 133 9.29 1.73 -14.89
CA VAL A 133 10.20 2.51 -14.05
C VAL A 133 11.23 1.55 -13.43
N PRO A 134 12.53 1.77 -13.65
CA PRO A 134 13.56 1.06 -12.91
C PRO A 134 13.50 1.44 -11.43
N MET A 135 14.24 0.73 -10.57
CA MET A 135 14.31 1.06 -9.14
C MET A 135 14.69 2.53 -8.93
N SER A 136 13.78 3.31 -8.35
CA SER A 136 13.91 4.76 -8.16
C SER A 136 13.41 5.18 -6.77
N THR A 137 13.94 6.30 -6.27
CA THR A 137 13.49 6.95 -5.03
C THR A 137 12.58 8.15 -5.30
N ASN A 138 12.25 8.44 -6.56
CA ASN A 138 11.50 9.62 -6.97
C ASN A 138 10.03 9.28 -7.30
N SER A 139 9.10 9.69 -6.44
CA SER A 139 7.66 9.47 -6.64
C SER A 139 7.09 10.21 -7.85
N ASP A 140 7.60 11.38 -8.21
CA ASP A 140 7.10 12.14 -9.35
C ASP A 140 7.50 11.47 -10.67
N GLU A 141 8.69 10.90 -10.74
CA GLU A 141 9.12 10.09 -11.89
C GLU A 141 8.21 8.88 -12.06
N VAL A 142 7.93 8.16 -10.97
CA VAL A 142 7.02 7.01 -10.98
C VAL A 142 5.65 7.42 -11.50
N ARG A 143 5.06 8.49 -10.95
CA ARG A 143 3.75 8.99 -11.38
C ARG A 143 3.73 9.37 -12.86
N ASN A 144 4.73 10.10 -13.35
CA ASN A 144 4.71 10.60 -14.72
C ASN A 144 4.91 9.45 -15.73
N ARG A 145 5.80 8.50 -15.43
CA ARG A 145 6.04 7.33 -16.29
C ARG A 145 4.85 6.37 -16.32
N ILE A 146 4.18 6.15 -15.18
CA ILE A 146 3.01 5.27 -15.15
C ILE A 146 1.84 5.87 -15.93
N LEU A 147 1.65 7.19 -15.87
CA LEU A 147 0.64 7.90 -16.67
C LEU A 147 0.96 7.81 -18.16
N SER A 148 2.22 7.99 -18.56
CA SER A 148 2.64 7.81 -19.96
C SER A 148 2.43 6.37 -20.44
N ALA A 149 2.74 5.37 -19.61
CA ALA A 149 2.45 3.97 -19.93
C ALA A 149 0.94 3.69 -20.04
N ALA A 150 0.11 4.43 -19.31
CA ALA A 150 -1.34 4.28 -19.34
C ALA A 150 -1.98 4.82 -20.63
N GLU A 151 -1.32 5.73 -21.37
CA GLU A 151 -1.83 6.28 -22.65
C GLU A 151 -2.10 5.19 -23.70
N ALA A 152 -1.35 4.10 -23.68
CA ALA A 152 -1.54 2.97 -24.59
C ALA A 152 -2.80 2.13 -24.28
N GLY A 153 -3.45 2.37 -23.14
CA GLY A 153 -4.70 1.74 -22.70
C GLY A 153 -4.55 0.27 -22.27
N PRO A 154 -5.65 -0.31 -21.74
CA PRO A 154 -5.68 -1.71 -21.32
C PRO A 154 -5.77 -2.66 -22.52
N LYS A 155 -4.86 -3.65 -22.63
CA LYS A 155 -4.79 -4.55 -23.79
C LYS A 155 -4.32 -5.96 -23.45
N GLY A 156 -4.93 -6.94 -24.13
CA GLY A 156 -4.56 -8.36 -24.09
C GLY A 156 -4.72 -9.01 -22.71
N SER A 157 -4.03 -10.13 -22.49
CA SER A 157 -4.13 -10.95 -21.28
C SER A 157 -2.91 -10.81 -20.35
N MET A 158 -3.08 -11.25 -19.10
CA MET A 158 -2.01 -11.30 -18.10
C MET A 158 -1.07 -12.48 -18.37
N SER A 159 0.22 -12.32 -18.07
CA SER A 159 1.17 -13.43 -17.93
C SER A 159 1.89 -13.34 -16.58
N LEU A 160 1.52 -14.24 -15.67
CA LEU A 160 2.09 -14.34 -14.33
C LEU A 160 3.58 -14.68 -14.38
N VAL A 161 4.00 -15.63 -15.22
CA VAL A 161 5.40 -16.05 -15.33
C VAL A 161 6.27 -14.86 -15.76
N ASN A 162 5.84 -14.10 -16.77
CA ASN A 162 6.56 -12.91 -17.20
C ASN A 162 6.61 -11.82 -16.13
N ALA A 163 5.54 -11.63 -15.35
CA ALA A 163 5.56 -10.73 -14.19
C ALA A 163 6.58 -11.15 -13.14
N LEU A 164 6.60 -12.43 -12.77
CA LEU A 164 7.52 -12.95 -11.75
C LEU A 164 8.98 -12.88 -12.20
N LEU A 165 9.26 -13.20 -13.46
CA LEU A 165 10.59 -13.02 -14.05
C LEU A 165 11.02 -11.54 -14.06
N ARG A 166 10.10 -10.62 -14.37
CA ARG A 166 10.37 -9.18 -14.32
C ARG A 166 10.69 -8.72 -12.90
N VAL A 167 9.93 -9.17 -11.91
CA VAL A 167 10.18 -8.91 -10.48
C VAL A 167 11.56 -9.42 -10.08
N GLN A 168 11.90 -10.66 -10.46
CA GLN A 168 13.19 -11.27 -10.16
C GLN A 168 14.35 -10.42 -10.72
N HIS A 169 14.25 -10.00 -11.98
CA HIS A 169 15.28 -9.19 -12.61
C HIS A 169 15.38 -7.78 -12.02
N GLY A 170 14.25 -7.12 -11.75
CA GLY A 170 14.22 -5.80 -11.13
C GLY A 170 14.83 -5.76 -9.72
N LEU A 171 14.71 -6.85 -8.97
CA LEU A 171 15.25 -7.00 -7.62
C LEU A 171 16.62 -7.70 -7.56
N GLU A 172 17.19 -8.08 -8.69
CA GLU A 172 18.46 -8.80 -8.76
C GLU A 172 19.62 -7.98 -8.15
N GLN A 173 19.64 -6.69 -8.45
CA GLN A 173 20.65 -5.73 -7.95
C GLN A 173 20.33 -5.20 -6.54
N ALA A 174 19.21 -5.63 -5.93
CA ALA A 174 18.87 -5.23 -4.58
C ALA A 174 19.80 -5.93 -3.58
N PRO A 175 20.51 -5.21 -2.70
CA PRO A 175 21.40 -5.81 -1.72
C PRO A 175 20.71 -6.77 -0.76
N SER A 176 21.42 -7.80 -0.31
CA SER A 176 20.89 -8.84 0.59
C SER A 176 20.57 -8.40 2.02
N TYR A 177 20.93 -7.17 2.39
CA TYR A 177 20.59 -6.58 3.69
C TYR A 177 19.21 -5.92 3.73
N GLY A 178 18.62 -5.62 2.56
CA GLY A 178 17.29 -5.04 2.47
C GLY A 178 16.23 -6.11 2.22
N MET A 179 14.98 -5.75 2.50
CA MET A 179 13.83 -6.55 2.17
C MET A 179 13.55 -6.44 0.68
N ARG A 180 13.39 -7.58 0.01
CA ARG A 180 12.96 -7.65 -1.39
C ARG A 180 11.47 -7.98 -1.40
N GLU A 181 10.68 -7.06 -1.90
CA GLU A 181 9.22 -7.15 -1.85
C GLU A 181 8.65 -6.92 -3.25
N ALA A 182 7.56 -7.60 -3.58
CA ALA A 182 6.78 -7.32 -4.76
C ALA A 182 5.30 -7.16 -4.39
N LEU A 183 4.64 -6.19 -5.00
CA LEU A 183 3.23 -5.90 -4.81
C LEU A 183 2.51 -5.87 -6.16
N LEU A 184 1.60 -6.81 -6.35
CA LEU A 184 0.83 -6.95 -7.58
C LEU A 184 -0.55 -6.33 -7.39
N PHE A 185 -0.93 -5.41 -8.27
CA PHE A 185 -2.29 -4.91 -8.39
C PHE A 185 -2.93 -5.58 -9.60
N THR A 186 -3.90 -6.47 -9.35
CA THR A 186 -4.46 -7.34 -10.38
C THR A 186 -5.98 -7.20 -10.53
N ALA A 187 -6.48 -7.40 -11.74
CA ALA A 187 -7.90 -7.58 -12.02
C ALA A 187 -8.17 -8.84 -12.86
N SER A 188 -7.16 -9.42 -13.49
CA SER A 188 -7.30 -10.61 -14.32
C SER A 188 -7.51 -11.88 -13.49
N LEU A 189 -8.44 -12.74 -13.94
CA LEU A 189 -8.73 -14.04 -13.32
C LEU A 189 -8.07 -15.22 -14.04
N SER A 190 -7.31 -14.94 -15.10
CA SER A 190 -6.62 -15.94 -15.89
C SER A 190 -5.22 -15.44 -16.26
N SER A 191 -4.31 -16.38 -16.44
CA SER A 191 -2.94 -16.13 -16.90
C SER A 191 -2.70 -16.88 -18.20
N CYS A 192 -2.00 -16.24 -19.14
CA CYS A 192 -1.58 -16.79 -20.42
C CYS A 192 -0.05 -16.83 -20.44
N ASP A 193 0.53 -17.90 -19.89
CA ASP A 193 1.97 -18.02 -19.71
C ASP A 193 2.65 -18.82 -20.84
N PRO A 194 3.93 -18.53 -21.15
CA PRO A 194 4.70 -19.32 -22.11
C PRO A 194 4.84 -20.78 -21.63
N PRO A 195 4.63 -21.78 -22.51
CA PRO A 195 4.68 -23.19 -22.10
C PRO A 195 6.09 -23.69 -21.76
N GLN A 196 7.15 -22.94 -22.12
CA GLN A 196 8.54 -23.38 -21.93
C GLN A 196 9.05 -23.21 -20.51
N THR A 197 8.50 -22.27 -19.72
CA THR A 197 8.99 -21.96 -18.37
C THR A 197 7.96 -22.37 -17.35
N SER A 198 8.33 -23.28 -16.45
CA SER A 198 7.44 -23.71 -15.38
C SER A 198 7.36 -22.62 -14.29
N LEU A 199 6.16 -22.44 -13.72
CA LEU A 199 5.95 -21.51 -12.61
C LEU A 199 6.80 -21.89 -11.39
N ASP A 200 6.97 -23.20 -11.15
CA ASP A 200 7.72 -23.71 -10.01
C ASP A 200 9.20 -23.33 -10.04
N GLU A 201 9.86 -23.41 -11.20
CA GLU A 201 11.26 -22.99 -11.36
C GLU A 201 11.46 -21.51 -11.00
N VAL A 202 10.51 -20.66 -11.42
CA VAL A 202 10.54 -19.22 -11.14
C VAL A 202 10.32 -18.97 -9.65
N LEU A 203 9.41 -19.70 -9.02
CA LEU A 203 9.15 -19.58 -7.59
C LEU A 203 10.34 -20.04 -6.74
N GLU A 204 11.03 -21.10 -7.13
CA GLU A 204 12.28 -21.53 -6.47
C GLU A 204 13.39 -20.49 -6.62
N ALA A 205 13.47 -19.81 -7.76
CA ALA A 205 14.44 -18.73 -7.97
C ALA A 205 14.14 -17.51 -7.07
N LEU A 206 12.86 -17.14 -6.95
CA LEU A 206 12.39 -16.07 -6.07
C LEU A 206 12.60 -16.38 -4.59
N ASP A 207 12.37 -17.63 -4.17
CA ASP A 207 12.60 -18.08 -2.79
C ASP A 207 14.10 -18.04 -2.43
N ARG A 208 14.97 -18.48 -3.34
CA ARG A 208 16.43 -18.32 -3.20
C ARG A 208 16.85 -16.86 -3.03
N GLN A 209 16.15 -15.95 -3.71
CA GLN A 209 16.36 -14.51 -3.58
C GLN A 209 15.64 -13.88 -2.36
N ARG A 210 14.85 -14.66 -1.61
CA ARG A 210 14.03 -14.22 -0.47
C ARG A 210 13.08 -13.07 -0.82
N VAL A 211 12.45 -13.14 -2.00
CA VAL A 211 11.47 -12.15 -2.44
C VAL A 211 10.11 -12.47 -1.83
N ARG A 212 9.52 -11.51 -1.12
CA ARG A 212 8.15 -11.61 -0.59
C ARG A 212 7.16 -11.03 -1.59
N ILE A 213 6.18 -11.80 -2.05
CA ILE A 213 5.21 -11.34 -3.06
C ILE A 213 3.81 -11.25 -2.46
N SER A 214 3.24 -10.05 -2.48
CA SER A 214 1.86 -9.79 -2.04
C SER A 214 1.01 -9.31 -3.21
N VAL A 215 -0.28 -9.62 -3.17
CA VAL A 215 -1.23 -9.32 -4.24
C VAL A 215 -2.46 -8.64 -3.65
N ILE A 216 -2.85 -7.53 -4.25
CA ILE A 216 -4.15 -6.89 -4.04
C ILE A 216 -4.94 -7.05 -5.33
N SER A 217 -6.00 -7.85 -5.27
CA SER A 217 -6.88 -8.13 -6.40
C SER A 217 -8.15 -7.31 -6.30
N VAL A 218 -8.53 -6.67 -7.41
CA VAL A 218 -9.83 -6.02 -7.58
C VAL A 218 -10.93 -7.03 -7.93
N SER A 219 -10.52 -8.17 -8.48
CA SER A 219 -11.39 -9.28 -8.88
C SER A 219 -11.35 -10.41 -7.83
N PRO A 220 -12.27 -11.40 -7.91
CA PRO A 220 -12.27 -12.56 -7.05
C PRO A 220 -10.92 -13.29 -6.95
N GLU A 221 -10.82 -14.15 -5.95
CA GLU A 221 -9.58 -14.85 -5.64
C GLU A 221 -9.11 -15.74 -6.79
N PHE A 222 -7.85 -15.54 -7.20
CA PHE A 222 -7.19 -16.37 -8.19
C PHE A 222 -6.26 -17.35 -7.47
N PHE A 223 -6.62 -18.64 -7.47
CA PHE A 223 -5.92 -19.70 -6.73
C PHE A 223 -4.40 -19.71 -6.93
N VAL A 224 -3.94 -19.55 -8.18
CA VAL A 224 -2.50 -19.58 -8.50
C VAL A 224 -1.77 -18.44 -7.82
N LEU A 225 -2.31 -17.21 -7.86
CA LEU A 225 -1.71 -16.05 -7.19
C LEU A 225 -1.70 -16.21 -5.67
N ARG A 226 -2.73 -16.82 -5.09
CA ARG A 226 -2.73 -17.15 -3.65
C ARG A 226 -1.63 -18.15 -3.30
N ASP A 227 -1.41 -19.17 -4.12
CA ASP A 227 -0.32 -20.11 -3.88
C ASP A 227 1.06 -19.45 -3.97
N VAL A 228 1.26 -18.54 -4.93
CA VAL A 228 2.47 -17.71 -5.04
C VAL A 228 2.70 -16.89 -3.77
N CYS A 229 1.67 -16.19 -3.27
CA CYS A 229 1.76 -15.43 -2.03
C CYS A 229 2.09 -16.32 -0.84
N ARG A 230 1.45 -17.49 -0.72
CA ARG A 230 1.70 -18.44 0.37
C ARG A 230 3.14 -18.94 0.37
N ARG A 231 3.67 -19.32 -0.81
CA ARG A 231 5.04 -19.85 -0.95
C ARG A 231 6.11 -18.78 -0.70
N THR A 232 5.84 -17.54 -1.05
CA THR A 232 6.76 -16.39 -0.84
C THR A 232 6.53 -15.66 0.49
N ASN A 233 5.72 -16.24 1.39
CA ASN A 233 5.35 -15.67 2.68
C ASN A 233 4.74 -14.26 2.59
N GLY A 234 4.05 -13.94 1.50
CA GLY A 234 3.28 -12.70 1.31
C GLY A 234 1.79 -12.89 1.58
N THR A 235 0.99 -11.89 1.19
CA THR A 235 -0.45 -11.86 1.44
C THR A 235 -1.23 -11.69 0.15
N PHE A 236 -2.30 -12.45 -0.03
CA PHE A 236 -3.28 -12.26 -1.10
C PHE A 236 -4.54 -11.66 -0.50
N GLN A 237 -4.98 -10.51 -1.00
CA GLN A 237 -6.14 -9.79 -0.49
C GLN A 237 -7.05 -9.37 -1.65
N VAL A 238 -8.36 -9.46 -1.45
CA VAL A 238 -9.38 -9.05 -2.42
C VAL A 238 -10.06 -7.79 -1.92
N ALA A 239 -10.04 -6.75 -2.75
CA ALA A 239 -10.75 -5.52 -2.50
C ALA A 239 -12.26 -5.71 -2.75
N LEU A 240 -13.07 -5.14 -1.85
CA LEU A 240 -14.53 -5.20 -1.95
C LEU A 240 -15.07 -3.95 -2.65
N ASP A 241 -14.43 -2.83 -2.41
CA ASP A 241 -14.74 -1.52 -2.95
C ASP A 241 -13.44 -0.67 -3.01
N ALA A 242 -13.56 0.56 -3.51
CA ALA A 242 -12.43 1.49 -3.66
C ALA A 242 -11.79 1.88 -2.33
N ASP A 243 -12.58 2.05 -1.27
CA ASP A 243 -12.08 2.46 0.04
C ASP A 243 -11.34 1.31 0.71
N HIS A 244 -11.89 0.10 0.66
CA HIS A 244 -11.23 -1.11 1.11
C HIS A 244 -9.94 -1.37 0.33
N PHE A 245 -9.92 -1.18 -1.00
CA PHE A 245 -8.68 -1.24 -1.78
C PHE A 245 -7.63 -0.29 -1.23
N GLU A 246 -8.04 0.93 -0.86
CA GLU A 246 -7.14 1.88 -0.21
C GLU A 246 -6.62 1.35 1.11
N GLU A 247 -7.48 0.89 2.01
CA GLU A 247 -7.07 0.29 3.29
C GLU A 247 -6.06 -0.86 3.11
N LEU A 248 -6.26 -1.71 2.10
CA LEU A 248 -5.37 -2.84 1.81
C LEU A 248 -3.95 -2.38 1.48
N TRP A 249 -3.78 -1.42 0.57
CA TRP A 249 -2.43 -0.94 0.24
C TRP A 249 -1.81 -0.10 1.36
N HIS A 250 -2.62 0.58 2.19
CA HIS A 250 -2.12 1.24 3.41
C HIS A 250 -1.46 0.23 4.35
N GLY A 251 -2.01 -0.99 4.47
CA GLY A 251 -1.39 -2.07 5.24
C GLY A 251 0.03 -2.42 4.79
N HIS A 252 0.37 -2.18 3.52
CA HIS A 252 1.71 -2.41 2.97
C HIS A 252 2.70 -1.25 3.16
N LEU A 253 2.24 -0.09 3.67
CA LEU A 253 3.12 1.05 4.00
C LEU A 253 4.04 0.73 5.17
N ALA A 254 3.52 0.04 6.18
CA ALA A 254 4.32 -0.39 7.32
C ALA A 254 5.30 -1.50 6.91
N PRO A 255 6.57 -1.44 7.32
CA PRO A 255 7.52 -2.52 7.10
C PRO A 255 7.04 -3.83 7.74
N PRO A 256 7.09 -4.97 7.02
CA PRO A 256 6.71 -6.25 7.58
C PRO A 256 7.67 -6.68 8.70
N PRO A 257 7.20 -7.53 9.63
CA PRO A 257 8.07 -8.12 10.64
C PRO A 257 9.15 -8.95 9.95
N CYS A 258 10.38 -8.85 10.46
CA CYS A 258 11.54 -9.49 9.86
C CYS A 258 12.26 -10.36 10.89
N THR A 259 12.56 -11.60 10.49
CA THR A 259 13.27 -12.58 11.31
C THR A 259 14.77 -12.63 11.00
N THR A 260 15.24 -11.88 10.00
CA THR A 260 16.66 -11.89 9.61
C THR A 260 17.54 -11.22 10.65
N GLU A 261 18.81 -11.66 10.70
CA GLU A 261 19.80 -11.06 11.58
C GLU A 261 20.18 -9.65 11.13
N PRO A 262 20.35 -8.71 12.08
CA PRO A 262 20.69 -7.34 11.76
C PRO A 262 22.11 -7.28 11.18
N LYS A 263 22.25 -6.62 10.02
CA LYS A 263 23.55 -6.34 9.40
C LYS A 263 23.86 -4.85 9.49
N LEU A 264 25.10 -4.54 9.87
CA LEU A 264 25.60 -3.17 9.84
C LEU A 264 25.94 -2.79 8.40
N ILE A 265 25.39 -1.67 7.96
CA ILE A 265 25.65 -1.11 6.64
C ILE A 265 26.37 0.23 6.76
N ARG A 266 27.20 0.53 5.76
CA ARG A 266 27.86 1.84 5.68
C ARG A 266 26.92 2.82 4.99
N MET A 267 26.66 3.95 5.64
CA MET A 267 25.87 5.06 5.11
C MET A 267 26.71 6.33 5.09
N GLY A 268 26.48 7.18 4.07
CA GLY A 268 27.12 8.48 3.93
C GLY A 268 26.14 9.60 4.24
N PHE A 269 26.56 10.55 5.07
CA PHE A 269 25.84 11.80 5.31
C PHE A 269 26.47 12.91 4.46
N PRO A 270 25.90 13.24 3.29
CA PRO A 270 26.50 14.22 2.41
C PRO A 270 26.28 15.64 2.94
N ARG A 271 27.27 16.49 2.72
CA ARG A 271 27.12 17.93 2.99
C ARG A 271 26.40 18.59 1.83
N GLN A 272 25.50 19.52 2.15
CA GLN A 272 24.82 20.33 1.15
C GLN A 272 25.75 21.47 0.72
N SER A 273 26.03 21.56 -0.58
CA SER A 273 26.74 22.67 -1.22
C SER A 273 25.75 23.53 -1.99
N ILE A 274 25.90 24.84 -1.89
CA ILE A 274 25.11 25.83 -2.63
C ILE A 274 26.06 26.61 -3.53
N GLU A 275 25.91 26.42 -4.84
CA GLU A 275 26.73 27.07 -5.86
C GLU A 275 26.08 28.41 -6.24
N GLY A 276 26.64 29.51 -5.76
CA GLY A 276 26.08 30.87 -5.91
C GLY A 276 26.33 31.53 -7.27
N ALA A 277 27.45 31.21 -7.94
CA ALA A 277 27.85 31.89 -9.18
C ALA A 277 27.33 31.21 -10.45
N ALA A 278 27.37 29.88 -10.51
CA ALA A 278 26.88 29.09 -11.65
C ALA A 278 26.33 27.74 -11.17
N PRO A 279 25.23 27.24 -11.74
CA PRO A 279 24.69 25.94 -11.36
C PRO A 279 25.63 24.82 -11.80
N SER A 280 25.94 23.90 -10.89
CA SER A 280 26.77 22.74 -11.16
C SER A 280 25.95 21.56 -11.68
N VAL A 281 26.59 20.65 -12.41
CA VAL A 281 25.94 19.45 -12.95
C VAL A 281 25.91 18.35 -11.91
N CYS A 282 24.77 17.68 -11.78
CA CYS A 282 24.62 16.52 -10.93
C CYS A 282 25.06 15.23 -11.64
N ALA A 283 25.75 14.33 -10.94
CA ALA A 283 26.16 13.04 -11.46
C ALA A 283 24.99 12.05 -11.64
N CYS A 284 23.84 12.30 -11.00
CA CYS A 284 22.62 11.49 -11.11
C CYS A 284 21.94 11.62 -12.49
N HIS A 285 21.73 12.85 -12.97
CA HIS A 285 20.89 13.12 -14.15
C HIS A 285 21.59 13.96 -15.22
N MET A 286 22.82 14.38 -14.98
CA MET A 286 23.54 15.33 -15.84
C MET A 286 22.76 16.65 -16.06
N LYS A 287 21.96 17.05 -15.07
CA LYS A 287 21.20 18.31 -15.04
C LYS A 287 21.87 19.33 -14.14
N ARG A 288 21.68 20.61 -14.45
CA ARG A 288 22.24 21.74 -13.70
C ARG A 288 21.36 22.06 -12.49
N HIS A 289 21.97 22.15 -11.31
CA HIS A 289 21.30 22.55 -10.07
C HIS A 289 22.20 23.51 -9.26
N HIS A 290 21.57 24.43 -8.53
CA HIS A 290 22.27 25.32 -7.59
C HIS A 290 22.53 24.65 -6.23
N ARG A 291 21.66 23.72 -5.84
CA ARG A 291 21.74 22.98 -4.57
C ARG A 291 22.09 21.54 -4.87
N LEU A 292 23.25 21.09 -4.39
CA LEU A 292 23.77 19.74 -4.60
C LEU A 292 24.28 19.17 -3.28
N PHE A 293 24.26 17.85 -3.17
CA PHE A 293 24.82 17.11 -2.05
C PHE A 293 26.14 16.48 -2.47
N VAL A 294 27.18 16.61 -1.64
CA VAL A 294 28.52 16.07 -1.93
C VAL A 294 28.71 14.75 -1.20
N CYS A 295 28.97 13.68 -1.95
CA CYS A 295 29.25 12.37 -1.38
C CYS A 295 30.52 12.41 -0.50
N PRO A 296 30.51 11.90 0.74
CA PRO A 296 31.67 11.94 1.63
C PRO A 296 32.80 10.98 1.21
N GLN A 297 32.51 9.98 0.36
CA GLN A 297 33.50 8.97 -0.05
C GLN A 297 34.19 9.32 -1.37
N CYS A 298 33.42 9.63 -2.42
CA CYS A 298 33.96 9.93 -3.75
C CYS A 298 33.85 11.40 -4.17
N HIS A 299 33.27 12.27 -3.32
CA HIS A 299 33.07 13.70 -3.62
C HIS A 299 32.18 13.99 -4.85
N SER A 300 31.49 12.99 -5.40
CA SER A 300 30.51 13.19 -6.47
C SER A 300 29.36 14.08 -6.00
N ARG A 301 28.85 14.95 -6.88
CA ARG A 301 27.71 15.82 -6.59
C ARG A 301 26.40 15.16 -7.03
N VAL A 302 25.45 15.01 -6.11
CA VAL A 302 24.11 14.47 -6.38
C VAL A 302 23.03 15.51 -6.15
N CYS A 303 21.95 15.39 -6.91
CA CYS A 303 20.84 16.35 -6.94
C CYS A 303 19.89 16.22 -5.74
N GLN A 304 19.68 15.00 -5.25
CA GLN A 304 18.69 14.68 -4.22
C GLN A 304 19.24 13.56 -3.32
N VAL A 305 18.74 13.53 -2.09
CA VAL A 305 18.93 12.45 -1.12
C VAL A 305 17.54 12.10 -0.57
N PRO A 306 17.25 10.83 -0.29
CA PRO A 306 18.15 9.68 -0.29
C PRO A 306 18.39 9.08 -1.69
N ILE A 307 19.64 8.65 -1.94
CA ILE A 307 20.03 7.99 -3.20
C ILE A 307 21.27 7.11 -2.99
N ARG A 308 21.42 6.04 -3.77
CA ARG A 308 22.72 5.36 -3.92
C ARG A 308 23.64 6.19 -4.81
N CYS A 309 24.86 6.45 -4.35
CA CYS A 309 25.81 7.25 -5.11
C CYS A 309 26.12 6.57 -6.48
N PRO A 310 25.95 7.26 -7.62
CA PRO A 310 26.15 6.64 -8.94
C PRO A 310 27.62 6.31 -9.25
N VAL A 311 28.57 6.75 -8.41
CA VAL A 311 30.01 6.55 -8.62
C VAL A 311 30.58 5.50 -7.67
N CYS A 312 30.22 5.53 -6.39
CA CYS A 312 30.79 4.65 -5.37
C CYS A 312 29.77 3.75 -4.66
N GLU A 313 28.50 3.81 -5.08
CA GLU A 313 27.37 3.00 -4.57
C GLU A 313 27.04 3.15 -3.08
N LEU A 314 27.76 4.01 -2.36
CA LEU A 314 27.45 4.34 -0.97
C LEU A 314 26.04 4.92 -0.87
N SER A 315 25.22 4.40 0.06
CA SER A 315 23.89 4.93 0.35
C SER A 315 24.03 6.31 1.01
N LEU A 316 23.54 7.35 0.32
CA LEU A 316 23.57 8.73 0.77
C LEU A 316 22.22 9.10 1.38
N VAL A 317 22.24 9.52 2.64
CA VAL A 317 21.06 9.78 3.46
C VAL A 317 21.28 11.02 4.32
N SER A 318 20.22 11.73 4.67
CA SER A 318 20.29 12.83 5.64
C SER A 318 19.69 12.39 6.98
N ALA A 319 20.16 12.98 8.08
CA ALA A 319 19.64 12.66 9.41
C ALA A 319 18.11 12.87 9.53
N PRO A 320 17.51 13.94 8.98
CA PRO A 320 16.05 14.11 9.02
C PRO A 320 15.30 13.01 8.27
N VAL A 321 15.87 12.51 7.17
CA VAL A 321 15.27 11.45 6.36
C VAL A 321 15.30 10.11 7.11
N ILE A 322 16.39 9.80 7.80
CA ILE A 322 16.45 8.62 8.69
C ILE A 322 15.46 8.77 9.84
N ALA A 323 15.34 9.95 10.45
CA ALA A 323 14.43 10.16 11.58
C ALA A 323 12.97 9.82 11.25
N ARG A 324 12.54 9.95 9.98
CA ARG A 324 11.20 9.56 9.54
C ARG A 324 10.95 8.05 9.61
N THR A 325 11.98 7.20 9.48
CA THR A 325 11.81 5.75 9.63
C THR A 325 11.59 5.34 11.08
N PHE A 326 11.93 6.19 12.05
CA PHE A 326 11.68 5.92 13.46
C PHE A 326 10.19 5.78 13.78
N ARG A 327 9.29 6.31 12.96
CA ARG A 327 7.84 6.06 13.08
C ARG A 327 7.48 4.57 13.10
N HIS A 328 8.25 3.74 12.39
CA HIS A 328 8.00 2.29 12.35
C HIS A 328 8.64 1.53 13.50
N ILE A 329 9.57 2.16 14.22
CA ILE A 329 10.40 1.54 15.27
C ILE A 329 9.90 1.97 16.66
N LEU A 330 9.59 3.26 16.82
CA LEU A 330 9.12 3.89 18.04
C LEU A 330 7.62 4.11 17.90
N ARG A 331 6.83 3.11 18.25
CA ARG A 331 5.37 3.25 18.34
C ARG A 331 4.96 3.60 19.76
N VAL A 332 3.98 4.49 19.89
CA VAL A 332 3.33 4.76 21.17
C VAL A 332 2.41 3.57 21.47
N PRO A 333 2.51 2.96 22.67
CA PRO A 333 1.54 1.96 23.10
C PRO A 333 0.13 2.58 23.13
N PRO A 334 -0.92 1.83 22.76
CA PRO A 334 -2.28 2.34 22.81
C PRO A 334 -2.60 2.83 24.23
N TYR A 335 -3.30 3.96 24.31
CA TYR A 335 -3.70 4.52 25.58
C TYR A 335 -4.81 3.69 26.23
N GLU A 336 -4.79 3.62 27.55
CA GLU A 336 -5.79 2.89 28.33
C GLU A 336 -7.00 3.80 28.58
N SER A 337 -8.21 3.24 28.54
CA SER A 337 -9.41 4.00 28.88
C SER A 337 -9.38 4.44 30.34
N GLY A 338 -9.32 5.74 30.57
CA GLY A 338 -9.32 6.38 31.88
C GLY A 338 -10.39 7.49 31.96
N ARG A 339 -10.35 8.25 33.06
CA ARG A 339 -11.18 9.45 33.22
C ARG A 339 -10.29 10.60 33.65
N GLY A 340 -10.29 11.67 32.88
CA GLY A 340 -9.62 12.92 33.22
C GLY A 340 -10.54 14.11 32.96
N GLU A 341 -10.36 15.15 33.75
CA GLU A 341 -11.17 16.37 33.62
C GLU A 341 -10.68 17.27 32.50
N VAL A 342 -9.38 17.22 32.15
CA VAL A 342 -8.77 18.09 31.14
C VAL A 342 -7.77 17.29 30.30
N CYS A 343 -7.84 17.45 28.98
CA CYS A 343 -6.89 16.85 28.04
C CYS A 343 -5.56 17.64 28.09
N GLN A 344 -4.46 16.95 28.36
CA GLN A 344 -3.12 17.56 28.41
C GLN A 344 -2.67 18.09 27.03
N GLY A 345 -3.18 17.52 25.94
CA GLY A 345 -2.81 17.91 24.58
C GLY A 345 -3.50 19.20 24.09
N CYS A 346 -4.80 19.33 24.31
CA CYS A 346 -5.60 20.43 23.76
C CYS A 346 -6.29 21.31 24.82
N GLY A 347 -6.24 20.94 26.10
CA GLY A 347 -6.86 21.68 27.20
C GLY A 347 -8.38 21.56 27.29
N LEU A 348 -9.03 20.69 26.49
CA LEU A 348 -10.48 20.52 26.50
C LEU A 348 -10.95 19.61 27.64
N ALA A 349 -12.15 19.87 28.15
CA ALA A 349 -12.76 19.15 29.28
C ALA A 349 -13.48 17.87 28.87
N ASP A 350 -12.79 17.00 28.13
CA ASP A 350 -13.31 15.71 27.65
C ASP A 350 -12.14 14.74 27.44
N ALA A 351 -11.55 14.23 28.52
CA ALA A 351 -10.34 13.41 28.48
C ALA A 351 -10.62 11.98 28.96
N GLY A 352 -10.44 11.01 28.07
CA GLY A 352 -10.85 9.62 28.28
C GLY A 352 -9.74 8.57 28.10
N ASN A 353 -8.59 8.94 27.53
CA ASN A 353 -7.52 7.99 27.23
C ASN A 353 -6.24 8.37 27.98
N THR A 354 -5.62 7.43 28.68
CA THR A 354 -4.50 7.65 29.59
C THR A 354 -3.25 6.94 29.08
N CYS A 355 -2.12 7.66 29.04
CA CYS A 355 -0.85 7.06 28.67
C CYS A 355 -0.31 6.16 29.80
N SER A 356 0.10 4.93 29.50
CA SER A 356 0.64 3.98 30.49
C SER A 356 1.99 4.40 31.09
N ARG A 357 2.73 5.31 30.43
CA ARG A 357 4.06 5.77 30.87
C ARG A 357 3.99 7.03 31.72
N CYS A 358 3.58 8.16 31.14
CA CYS A 358 3.52 9.44 31.85
C CYS A 358 2.20 9.66 32.62
N ARG A 359 1.20 8.78 32.45
CA ARG A 359 -0.14 8.88 33.06
C ARG A 359 -0.92 10.16 32.73
N CYS A 360 -0.49 10.92 31.73
CA CYS A 360 -1.26 12.05 31.20
C CYS A 360 -2.53 11.56 30.49
N VAL A 361 -3.59 12.37 30.56
CA VAL A 361 -4.88 12.08 29.94
C VAL A 361 -5.05 12.89 28.64
N PHE A 362 -5.57 12.23 27.62
CA PHE A 362 -5.83 12.76 26.28
C PHE A 362 -7.28 12.49 25.88
N CYS A 363 -7.87 13.39 25.08
CA CYS A 363 -9.16 13.16 24.41
C CYS A 363 -8.98 12.25 23.18
N ASP A 364 -10.07 11.70 22.65
CA ASP A 364 -10.03 10.80 21.49
C ASP A 364 -9.36 11.45 20.26
N ALA A 365 -9.61 12.72 20.00
CA ALA A 365 -8.97 13.44 18.88
C ALA A 365 -7.45 13.61 19.07
N CYS A 366 -7.00 13.85 20.31
CA CYS A 366 -5.57 13.92 20.61
C CYS A 366 -4.94 12.53 20.58
N ASP A 367 -5.67 11.50 20.99
CA ASP A 367 -5.24 10.11 20.93
C ASP A 367 -5.00 9.67 19.48
N GLU A 368 -5.97 9.93 18.58
CA GLU A 368 -5.83 9.70 17.14
C GLU A 368 -4.66 10.48 16.56
N PHE A 369 -4.54 11.78 16.89
CA PHE A 369 -3.45 12.60 16.39
C PHE A 369 -2.07 12.10 16.85
N VAL A 370 -1.97 11.63 18.10
CA VAL A 370 -0.73 11.04 18.62
C VAL A 370 -0.41 9.73 17.91
N HIS A 371 -1.39 8.83 17.76
CA HIS A 371 -1.18 7.52 17.18
C HIS A 371 -1.07 7.50 15.65
N ASP A 372 -1.53 8.53 14.94
CA ASP A 372 -1.41 8.63 13.50
C ASP A 372 -0.26 9.53 13.07
N ARG A 373 -0.18 10.75 13.62
CA ARG A 373 0.70 11.81 13.11
C ARG A 373 1.98 11.97 13.93
N LEU A 374 1.88 12.17 15.25
CA LEU A 374 3.05 12.47 16.09
C LEU A 374 3.90 11.23 16.38
N GLN A 375 3.26 10.08 16.62
CA GLN A 375 3.89 8.81 17.00
C GLN A 375 4.78 8.91 18.24
N GLN A 376 4.56 9.95 19.04
CA GLN A 376 5.25 10.22 20.29
C GLN A 376 4.25 10.88 21.24
N CYS A 377 4.19 10.40 22.48
CA CYS A 377 3.36 11.00 23.51
C CYS A 377 3.99 12.31 23.98
N PRO A 378 3.30 13.48 23.89
CA PRO A 378 3.83 14.76 24.34
C PRO A 378 4.23 14.76 25.82
N GLY A 379 3.42 14.17 26.70
CA GLY A 379 3.73 14.10 28.14
C GLY A 379 5.02 13.34 28.45
N CYS A 380 5.25 12.20 27.76
CA CYS A 380 6.51 11.46 27.90
C CYS A 380 7.74 12.26 27.42
N LEU A 381 7.57 13.16 26.44
CA LEU A 381 8.66 14.01 25.97
C LEU A 381 8.98 15.11 26.98
N GLU A 382 7.96 15.68 27.63
CA GLU A 382 8.14 16.65 28.72
C GLU A 382 8.84 16.02 29.92
N ASP A 383 8.42 14.82 30.34
CA ASP A 383 9.08 14.06 31.41
C ASP A 383 10.55 13.80 31.09
N LEU A 384 10.87 13.36 29.87
CA LEU A 384 12.26 13.10 29.45
C LEU A 384 13.12 14.37 29.44
N GLN A 385 12.55 15.51 29.06
CA GLN A 385 13.26 16.79 29.13
C GLN A 385 13.51 17.25 30.55
N SER A 386 12.62 16.89 31.49
CA SER A 386 12.82 17.18 32.91
C SER A 386 13.92 16.33 33.54
N GLU A 387 14.09 15.07 33.10
CA GLU A 387 15.17 14.19 33.56
C GLU A 387 16.56 14.55 32.99
N LEU A 388 16.60 15.19 31.81
CA LEU A 388 17.84 15.62 31.16
C LEU A 388 18.37 16.97 31.67
N ARG A 389 17.58 17.70 32.45
CA ARG A 389 17.97 18.97 33.11
C ARG A 389 18.38 18.69 34.54
#